data_AF-A0A1A0K955-F1
#
_entry.id   AF-A0A1A0K955-F1
#
_cell.length_a   1.000
_cell.length_b   1.000
_cell.length_c   1.000
_cell.angle_alpha   90.00
_cell.angle_beta   90.00
_cell.angle_gamma   90.00
#
_symmetry.space_group_name_H-M   'P 1'
#
loop_
_entity.id
_entity.type
_entity.pdbx_description
1 polymer ?
#
loop_
_entity_poly.entity_id
_entity_poly.type
_entity_poly.pdbx_seq_one_letter_code
_entity_poly.pdbx_strand_id
1 'polypeptide(L)'
;MSHDILSDAEIAALTAEQRRDLIARLSRPLDGIAPSPVVRSRIRRVRIGVMAIGATALIPWIVFLGLTLPVDYVAHNWSVTWIGFDVLLVTMMTATAVLAFLRRQLLVLAGFTTGILLICDAWFDIMTAAPDDRWVSLLTAFLAELPLAALLILGTTRIIRLNAVRQWQMEPHAPLWDLRMALG
;
A
#
# COMPACT_ATOMS: atom_id res chain seq x y z
N MET A 1 -29.32 30.27 26.76
CA MET A 1 -29.76 28.96 26.26
C MET A 1 -29.11 28.76 24.89
N SER A 2 -28.09 27.92 24.81
CA SER A 2 -27.32 27.70 23.57
C SER A 2 -28.06 26.64 22.73
N HIS A 3 -28.96 27.11 21.86
CA HIS A 3 -29.58 26.32 20.79
C HIS A 3 -28.66 26.30 19.55
N ASP A 4 -27.37 26.02 19.74
CA ASP A 4 -26.35 26.27 18.70
C ASP A 4 -25.64 25.00 18.22
N ILE A 5 -26.01 23.83 18.76
CA ILE A 5 -25.43 22.54 18.39
C ILE A 5 -26.57 21.62 17.96
N LEU A 6 -26.48 21.08 16.73
CA LEU A 6 -27.42 20.11 16.17
C LEU A 6 -27.57 18.90 17.10
N SER A 7 -28.81 18.47 17.36
CA SER A 7 -29.11 17.25 18.10
C SER A 7 -28.84 15.99 17.27
N ASP A 8 -28.65 14.84 17.92
CA ASP A 8 -28.44 13.55 17.24
C ASP A 8 -29.58 13.19 16.29
N ALA A 9 -30.82 13.57 16.61
CA ALA A 9 -32.00 13.37 15.77
C ALA A 9 -31.96 14.23 14.49
N GLU A 10 -31.52 15.49 14.61
CA GLU A 10 -31.34 16.39 13.47
C GLU A 10 -30.19 15.91 12.57
N ILE A 11 -29.07 15.48 13.16
CA ILE A 11 -27.94 14.88 12.43
C ILE A 11 -28.40 13.62 11.68
N ALA A 12 -29.21 12.77 12.34
CA ALA A 12 -29.78 11.57 11.73
C ALA A 12 -30.66 11.91 10.52
N ALA A 13 -31.42 13.00 10.58
CA ALA A 13 -32.32 13.45 9.52
C ALA A 13 -31.61 14.12 8.32
N LEU A 14 -30.35 14.55 8.46
CA LEU A 14 -29.60 15.17 7.36
C LEU A 14 -29.44 14.22 6.16
N THR A 15 -29.67 14.74 4.96
CA THR A 15 -29.38 14.02 3.71
C THR A 15 -27.88 13.84 3.49
N ALA A 16 -27.49 12.92 2.59
CA ALA A 16 -26.10 12.67 2.24
C ALA A 16 -25.35 13.93 1.77
N GLU A 17 -26.02 14.80 1.02
CA GLU A 17 -25.44 16.06 0.54
C GLU A 17 -25.23 17.06 1.68
N GLN A 18 -26.23 17.23 2.54
CA GLN A 18 -26.14 18.13 3.70
C GLN A 18 -25.04 17.68 4.67
N ARG A 19 -24.88 16.37 4.89
CA ARG A 19 -23.78 15.84 5.71
C ARG A 19 -22.42 16.13 5.08
N ARG A 20 -22.27 15.98 3.76
CA ARG A 20 -21.02 16.30 3.06
C ARG A 20 -20.66 17.78 3.17
N ASP A 21 -21.62 18.68 2.96
CA ASP A 21 -21.42 20.13 3.13
C ASP A 21 -20.99 20.48 4.56
N LEU A 22 -21.69 19.92 5.55
CA LEU A 22 -21.37 20.13 6.96
C LEU A 22 -19.97 19.62 7.31
N ILE A 23 -19.60 18.40 6.87
CA ILE A 23 -18.26 17.84 7.06
C ILE A 23 -17.20 18.73 6.42
N ALA A 24 -17.44 19.23 5.20
CA ALA A 24 -16.51 20.12 4.51
C ALA A 24 -16.26 21.41 5.32
N ARG A 25 -17.32 22.00 5.88
CA ARG A 25 -17.24 23.21 6.71
C ARG A 25 -16.58 22.98 8.07
N LEU A 26 -16.78 21.81 8.66
CA LEU A 26 -16.16 21.42 9.94
C LEU A 26 -14.71 20.94 9.77
N SER A 27 -14.33 20.53 8.55
CA SER A 27 -12.98 20.05 8.28
C SER A 27 -11.96 21.15 8.53
N ARG A 28 -10.88 20.81 9.24
CA ARG A 28 -9.83 21.76 9.56
C ARG A 28 -9.18 22.25 8.26
N PRO A 29 -9.13 23.57 8.00
CA PRO A 29 -8.40 24.09 6.85
C PRO A 29 -6.96 23.59 6.88
N LEU A 30 -6.47 23.14 5.73
CA LEU A 30 -5.08 22.68 5.60
C LEU A 30 -4.08 23.84 5.68
N ASP A 31 -4.58 25.07 5.58
CA ASP A 31 -3.80 26.30 5.70
C ASP A 31 -3.18 26.40 7.11
N GLY A 32 -1.85 26.29 7.17
CA GLY A 32 -1.07 26.28 8.42
C GLY A 32 -0.64 24.90 8.92
N ILE A 33 -1.12 23.80 8.32
CA ILE A 33 -0.67 22.42 8.64
C ILE A 33 0.11 21.85 7.45
N ALA A 34 -0.44 22.02 6.24
CA ALA A 34 0.16 21.51 5.02
C ALA A 34 1.05 22.58 4.36
N PRO A 35 2.08 22.16 3.58
CA PRO A 35 2.86 23.08 2.77
C PRO A 35 1.96 23.88 1.80
N SER A 36 2.46 25.05 1.40
CA SER A 36 1.73 25.92 0.46
C SER A 36 1.40 25.19 -0.86
N PRO A 37 0.30 25.54 -1.55
CA PRO A 37 -0.12 24.87 -2.79
C PRO A 37 0.98 24.80 -3.86
N VAL A 38 1.78 25.86 -3.96
CA VAL A 38 2.94 25.93 -4.87
C VAL A 38 3.96 24.85 -4.52
N VAL A 39 4.31 24.71 -3.24
CA VAL A 39 5.26 23.69 -2.75
C VAL A 39 4.70 22.28 -2.96
N ARG A 40 3.42 22.03 -2.66
CA ARG A 40 2.78 20.72 -2.91
C ARG A 40 2.82 20.34 -4.38
N SER A 41 2.48 21.26 -5.28
CA SER A 41 2.51 21.02 -6.73
C SER A 41 3.93 20.71 -7.22
N ARG A 42 4.94 21.32 -6.61
CA ARG A 42 6.35 21.08 -6.92
C ARG A 42 6.79 19.71 -6.44
N ILE A 43 6.50 19.36 -5.19
CA ILE A 43 6.78 18.03 -4.63
C ILE A 43 6.12 16.94 -5.47
N ARG A 44 4.85 17.12 -5.85
CA ARG A 44 4.11 16.18 -6.71
C ARG A 44 4.82 16.02 -8.06
N ARG A 45 5.17 17.12 -8.72
CA ARG A 45 5.89 17.08 -10.00
C ARG A 45 7.25 16.41 -9.89
N VAL A 46 8.01 16.70 -8.83
CA VAL A 46 9.31 16.06 -8.58
C VAL A 46 9.14 14.56 -8.36
N ARG A 47 8.19 14.13 -7.53
CA ARG A 47 7.91 12.69 -7.29
C ARG A 47 7.53 11.97 -8.58
N ILE A 48 6.61 12.54 -9.36
CA ILE A 48 6.21 11.97 -10.66
C ILE A 48 7.41 11.91 -11.61
N GLY A 49 8.17 13.00 -11.72
CA GLY A 49 9.36 13.07 -12.57
C GLY A 49 10.41 12.04 -12.19
N VAL A 50 10.74 11.92 -10.89
CA VAL A 50 11.70 10.92 -10.39
C VAL A 50 11.23 9.50 -10.69
N MET A 51 9.95 9.17 -10.44
CA MET A 51 9.42 7.84 -10.71
C MET A 51 9.38 7.53 -12.21
N ALA A 52 8.99 8.51 -13.05
CA ALA A 52 8.97 8.35 -14.50
C ALA A 52 10.38 8.16 -15.06
N ILE A 53 11.34 9.00 -14.66
CA ILE A 53 12.75 8.89 -15.07
C ILE A 53 13.35 7.57 -14.59
N GLY A 54 13.09 7.17 -13.33
CA GLY A 54 13.56 5.89 -12.81
C GLY A 54 13.01 4.71 -13.61
N ALA A 55 11.71 4.71 -13.91
CA ALA A 55 11.09 3.66 -14.72
C ALA A 55 11.66 3.60 -16.14
N THR A 56 11.84 4.74 -16.82
CA THR A 56 12.41 4.77 -18.16
C THR A 56 13.88 4.40 -18.18
N ALA A 57 14.67 4.79 -17.18
CA ALA A 57 16.07 4.43 -17.05
C ALA A 57 16.28 2.94 -16.75
N LEU A 58 15.35 2.32 -16.00
CA LEU A 58 15.42 0.89 -15.70
C LEU A 58 15.18 0.01 -16.93
N ILE A 59 14.43 0.46 -17.93
CA ILE A 59 14.14 -0.35 -19.13
C ILE A 59 15.42 -0.71 -19.91
N PRO A 60 16.27 0.25 -20.35
CA PRO A 60 17.55 -0.08 -20.98
C PRO A 60 18.46 -0.90 -20.09
N TRP A 61 18.47 -0.64 -18.77
CA TRP A 61 19.28 -1.39 -17.82
C TRP A 61 18.89 -2.87 -17.76
N ILE A 62 17.59 -3.18 -17.72
CA ILE A 62 17.07 -4.55 -17.76
C ILE A 62 17.47 -5.25 -19.06
N VAL A 63 17.36 -4.56 -20.20
CA VAL A 63 17.79 -5.11 -21.51
C VAL A 63 19.29 -5.40 -21.51
N PHE A 64 20.10 -4.46 -21.03
CA PHE A 64 21.54 -4.63 -20.92
C PHE A 64 21.90 -5.84 -20.04
N LEU A 65 21.27 -5.98 -18.86
CA LEU A 65 21.48 -7.12 -17.98
C LEU A 65 21.07 -8.43 -18.68
N GLY A 66 19.94 -8.48 -19.37
CA GLY A 66 19.49 -9.67 -20.09
C GLY A 66 20.43 -10.12 -21.21
N LEU A 67 21.20 -9.20 -21.80
CA LEU A 67 22.18 -9.51 -22.86
C LEU A 67 23.58 -9.84 -22.34
N THR A 68 23.92 -9.39 -21.13
CA THR A 68 25.31 -9.44 -20.62
C THR A 68 25.49 -10.37 -19.43
N LEU A 69 24.42 -10.75 -18.71
CA LEU A 69 24.54 -11.67 -17.59
C LEU A 69 24.92 -13.07 -18.07
N PRO A 70 25.96 -13.68 -17.47
CA PRO A 70 26.27 -15.08 -17.71
C PRO A 70 25.15 -15.96 -17.15
N VAL A 71 24.85 -17.06 -17.86
CA VAL A 71 23.84 -18.05 -17.45
C VAL A 71 24.21 -18.68 -16.10
N ASP A 72 25.52 -18.89 -15.88
CA ASP A 72 26.06 -19.44 -14.63
C ASP A 72 26.80 -18.33 -13.86
N TYR A 73 26.14 -17.76 -12.85
CA TYR A 73 26.72 -16.76 -11.97
C TYR A 73 26.73 -17.25 -10.51
N VAL A 74 27.94 -17.34 -9.92
CA VAL A 74 28.08 -17.68 -8.50
C VAL A 74 27.97 -16.40 -7.66
N ALA A 75 26.85 -16.25 -6.97
CA ALA A 75 26.61 -15.13 -6.08
C ALA A 75 27.41 -15.29 -4.78
N HIS A 76 28.43 -14.45 -4.58
CA HIS A 76 29.34 -14.50 -3.42
C HIS A 76 28.63 -14.43 -2.06
N ASN A 77 27.55 -13.63 -1.95
CA ASN A 77 26.82 -13.40 -0.69
C ASN A 77 25.43 -14.03 -0.68
N TRP A 78 25.21 -15.12 -1.43
CA TRP A 78 23.90 -15.73 -1.62
C TRP A 78 23.15 -15.97 -0.30
N SER A 79 23.78 -16.67 0.66
CA SER A 79 23.15 -16.99 1.95
C SER A 79 22.80 -15.74 2.77
N VAL A 80 23.64 -14.70 2.73
CA VAL A 80 23.38 -13.46 3.47
C VAL A 80 22.21 -12.69 2.86
N THR A 81 22.07 -12.69 1.54
CA THR A 81 20.94 -12.07 0.84
C THR A 81 19.61 -12.70 1.26
N TRP A 82 19.54 -14.04 1.31
CA TRP A 82 18.34 -14.76 1.74
C TRP A 82 18.00 -14.52 3.20
N ILE A 83 18.95 -14.70 4.11
CA ILE A 83 18.73 -14.44 5.54
C ILE A 83 18.29 -12.99 5.75
N GLY A 84 18.88 -12.03 5.04
CA GLY A 84 18.50 -10.62 5.13
C GLY A 84 17.07 -10.35 4.66
N PHE A 85 16.64 -11.02 3.59
CA PHE A 85 15.26 -10.95 3.10
C PHE A 85 14.27 -11.55 4.10
N ASP A 86 14.56 -12.73 4.66
CA ASP A 86 13.71 -13.39 5.64
C ASP A 86 13.56 -12.56 6.93
N VAL A 87 14.66 -11.97 7.40
CA VAL A 87 14.64 -11.06 8.56
C VAL A 87 13.75 -9.85 8.28
N LEU A 88 13.82 -9.27 7.07
CA LEU A 88 12.94 -8.18 6.67
C LEU A 88 11.47 -8.63 6.63
N LEU A 89 11.20 -9.80 6.06
CA LEU A 89 9.86 -10.38 5.96
C LEU A 89 9.26 -10.62 7.36
N VAL A 90 9.98 -11.30 8.24
CA VAL A 90 9.56 -11.56 9.64
C VAL A 90 9.34 -10.26 10.40
N THR A 91 10.20 -9.25 10.20
CA THR A 91 10.04 -7.94 10.83
C THR A 91 8.73 -7.29 10.40
N MET A 92 8.41 -7.31 9.10
CA MET A 92 7.18 -6.72 8.56
C MET A 92 5.94 -7.52 8.94
N MET A 93 6.01 -8.85 9.00
CA MET A 93 4.93 -9.70 9.51
C MET A 93 4.65 -9.41 10.99
N THR A 94 5.70 -9.28 11.80
CA THR A 94 5.58 -8.94 13.22
C THR A 94 4.98 -7.55 13.39
N ALA A 95 5.46 -6.56 12.65
CA ALA A 95 4.90 -5.21 12.66
C ALA A 95 3.42 -5.21 12.25
N THR A 96 3.06 -5.97 11.21
CA THR A 96 1.67 -6.13 10.76
C THR A 96 0.79 -6.73 11.86
N ALA A 97 1.23 -7.82 12.50
CA ALA A 97 0.51 -8.47 13.58
C ALA A 97 0.31 -7.54 14.79
N VAL A 98 1.37 -6.85 15.23
CA VAL A 98 1.31 -5.90 16.34
C VAL A 98 0.40 -4.72 16.02
N LEU A 99 0.51 -4.13 14.83
CA LEU A 99 -0.34 -3.01 14.43
C LEU A 99 -1.80 -3.41 14.25
N ALA A 100 -2.07 -4.65 13.82
CA ALA A 100 -3.41 -5.23 13.77
C ALA A 100 -3.99 -5.40 15.18
N PHE A 101 -3.22 -5.98 16.09
CA PHE A 101 -3.61 -6.15 17.50
C PHE A 101 -3.91 -4.80 18.17
N LEU A 102 -3.06 -3.80 17.93
CA LEU A 102 -3.23 -2.44 18.46
C LEU A 102 -4.25 -1.58 17.68
N ARG A 103 -4.87 -2.12 16.62
CA ARG A 103 -5.84 -1.43 15.75
C ARG A 103 -5.34 -0.08 15.21
N ARG A 104 -4.05 0.00 14.83
CA ARG A 104 -3.42 1.23 14.34
C ARG A 104 -3.59 1.37 12.83
N GLN A 105 -3.76 2.61 12.35
CA GLN A 105 -3.90 2.90 10.91
C GLN A 105 -2.64 2.52 10.09
N LEU A 106 -1.46 2.52 10.72
CA LEU A 106 -0.21 2.08 10.09
C LEU A 106 -0.24 0.61 9.64
N LEU A 107 -1.20 -0.19 10.14
CA LEU A 107 -1.45 -1.55 9.64
C LEU A 107 -1.59 -1.60 8.12
N VAL A 108 -2.22 -0.58 7.52
CA VAL A 108 -2.44 -0.54 6.07
C VAL A 108 -1.12 -0.56 5.32
N LEU A 109 -0.13 0.22 5.78
CA LEU A 109 1.19 0.27 5.16
C LEU A 109 1.97 -1.02 5.41
N ALA A 110 2.03 -1.47 6.67
CA ALA A 110 2.78 -2.67 7.04
C ALA A 110 2.23 -3.93 6.35
N GLY A 111 0.90 -4.10 6.34
CA GLY A 111 0.24 -5.25 5.73
C GLY A 111 0.38 -5.26 4.21
N PHE A 112 0.23 -4.11 3.54
CA PHE A 112 0.46 -4.03 2.10
C PHE A 112 1.91 -4.39 1.74
N THR A 113 2.89 -3.83 2.45
CA THR A 113 4.31 -4.15 2.23
C THR A 113 4.61 -5.63 2.51
N THR A 114 4.06 -6.21 3.57
CA THR A 114 4.22 -7.64 3.88
C THR A 114 3.66 -8.51 2.74
N GLY A 115 2.51 -8.14 2.18
CA GLY A 115 1.94 -8.85 1.03
C GLY A 115 2.82 -8.77 -0.22
N ILE A 116 3.44 -7.61 -0.51
CA ILE A 116 4.39 -7.50 -1.62
C ILE A 116 5.65 -8.34 -1.37
N LEU A 117 6.17 -8.36 -0.14
CA LEU A 117 7.32 -9.18 0.22
C LEU A 117 7.03 -10.68 0.02
N LEU A 118 5.85 -11.17 0.40
CA LEU A 118 5.43 -12.55 0.15
C LEU A 118 5.30 -12.90 -1.35
N ILE A 119 4.91 -11.94 -2.19
CA ILE A 119 4.90 -12.15 -3.66
C ILE A 119 6.33 -12.24 -4.19
N CYS A 120 7.24 -11.41 -3.67
CA CYS A 120 8.65 -11.48 -4.03
C CYS A 120 9.28 -12.81 -3.58
N ASP A 121 8.94 -13.28 -2.38
CA ASP A 121 9.35 -14.57 -1.81
C ASP A 121 8.97 -15.74 -2.74
N ALA A 122 7.67 -15.84 -3.05
CA ALA A 122 7.13 -16.83 -3.99
C ALA A 122 7.82 -16.81 -5.35
N TRP A 123 8.07 -15.61 -5.88
CA TRP A 123 8.79 -15.46 -7.14
C TRP A 123 10.23 -15.98 -7.05
N PHE A 124 10.96 -15.64 -5.99
CA PHE A 124 12.34 -16.09 -5.81
C PHE A 124 12.42 -17.61 -5.60
N ASP A 125 11.55 -18.18 -4.80
CA ASP A 125 11.51 -19.63 -4.54
C ASP A 125 11.27 -20.42 -5.82
N ILE A 126 10.30 -20.00 -6.64
CA ILE A 126 10.04 -20.65 -7.94
C ILE A 126 11.24 -20.54 -8.88
N MET A 127 11.89 -19.37 -8.93
CA MET A 127 13.01 -19.12 -9.84
C MET A 127 14.32 -19.81 -9.42
N THR A 128 14.47 -20.13 -8.13
CA THR A 128 15.70 -20.72 -7.58
C THR A 128 15.57 -22.20 -7.25
N ALA A 129 14.37 -22.76 -7.36
CA ALA A 129 14.11 -24.18 -7.13
C ALA A 129 14.91 -25.08 -8.08
N ALA A 130 15.57 -26.09 -7.49
CA ALA A 130 16.15 -27.20 -8.22
C ALA A 130 15.05 -27.98 -8.99
N PRO A 131 15.39 -28.69 -10.09
CA PRO A 131 14.41 -29.42 -10.89
C PRO A 131 13.51 -30.36 -10.09
N ASP A 132 14.06 -31.00 -9.06
CA ASP A 132 13.36 -31.97 -8.21
C ASP A 132 12.44 -31.31 -7.17
N ASP A 133 12.77 -30.09 -6.71
CA ASP A 133 12.02 -29.35 -5.68
C ASP A 133 11.01 -28.36 -6.26
N ARG A 134 11.02 -28.13 -7.58
CA ARG A 134 10.16 -27.15 -8.26
C ARG A 134 8.67 -27.36 -7.96
N TRP A 135 8.21 -28.60 -7.80
CA TRP A 135 6.83 -28.88 -7.43
C TRP A 135 6.48 -28.44 -6.02
N VAL A 136 7.41 -28.56 -5.07
CA VAL A 136 7.23 -28.12 -3.69
C VAL A 136 7.16 -26.60 -3.65
N SER A 137 8.10 -25.90 -4.30
CA SER A 137 8.10 -24.43 -4.37
C SER A 137 6.85 -23.86 -5.05
N LEU A 138 6.35 -24.51 -6.11
CA LEU A 138 5.07 -24.11 -6.71
C LEU A 138 3.92 -24.31 -5.74
N LEU A 139 3.88 -25.44 -5.03
CA LEU A 139 2.81 -25.73 -4.09
C LEU A 139 2.79 -24.75 -2.92
N THR A 140 3.94 -24.43 -2.33
CA THR A 140 4.04 -23.45 -1.23
C THR A 140 3.68 -22.05 -1.70
N ALA A 141 4.17 -21.62 -2.87
CA ALA A 141 3.83 -20.34 -3.45
C ALA A 141 2.32 -20.18 -3.66
N PHE A 142 1.68 -21.15 -4.31
CA PHE A 142 0.25 -21.05 -4.65
C PHE A 142 -0.70 -21.33 -3.48
N LEU A 143 -0.31 -22.14 -2.49
CA LEU A 143 -1.18 -22.51 -1.38
C LEU A 143 -0.94 -21.73 -0.08
N ALA A 144 0.23 -21.13 0.10
CA ALA A 144 0.58 -20.40 1.33
C ALA A 144 0.88 -18.93 1.04
N GLU A 145 1.94 -18.63 0.29
CA GLU A 145 2.46 -17.28 0.16
C GLU A 145 1.51 -16.35 -0.61
N LEU A 146 1.08 -16.73 -1.82
CA LEU A 146 0.20 -15.91 -2.64
C LEU A 146 -1.19 -15.71 -1.99
N PRO A 147 -1.84 -16.74 -1.41
CA PRO A 147 -3.09 -16.54 -0.67
C PRO A 147 -2.94 -15.60 0.53
N LEU A 148 -1.86 -15.72 1.29
CA LEU A 148 -1.59 -14.83 2.42
C LEU A 148 -1.32 -13.39 1.94
N ALA A 149 -0.54 -13.22 0.88
CA ALA A 149 -0.30 -11.93 0.25
C ALA A 149 -1.61 -11.26 -0.21
N ALA A 150 -2.47 -12.03 -0.88
CA ALA A 150 -3.79 -11.57 -1.32
C ALA A 150 -4.65 -11.16 -0.12
N LEU A 151 -4.69 -11.95 0.95
CA LEU A 151 -5.42 -11.62 2.17
C LEU A 151 -4.96 -10.27 2.75
N LEU A 152 -3.65 -10.05 2.85
CA LEU A 152 -3.08 -8.83 3.41
C LEU A 152 -3.35 -7.60 2.54
N ILE A 153 -3.14 -7.71 1.22
CA ILE A 153 -3.36 -6.60 0.28
C ILE A 153 -4.85 -6.26 0.17
N LEU A 154 -5.71 -7.27 0.02
CA LEU A 154 -7.17 -7.05 -0.06
C LEU A 154 -7.74 -6.55 1.26
N GLY A 155 -7.23 -7.07 2.39
CA GLY A 155 -7.62 -6.62 3.73
C GLY A 155 -7.27 -5.15 3.96
N THR A 156 -6.04 -4.75 3.67
CA THR A 156 -5.58 -3.36 3.86
C THR A 156 -6.25 -2.37 2.90
N THR A 157 -6.47 -2.75 1.63
CA THR A 157 -7.23 -1.93 0.67
C THR A 157 -8.71 -1.80 1.06
N ARG A 158 -9.32 -2.86 1.62
CA ARG A 158 -10.67 -2.81 2.17
C ARG A 158 -10.76 -1.87 3.36
N ILE A 159 -9.76 -1.84 4.24
CA ILE A 159 -9.71 -0.88 5.37
C ILE A 159 -9.67 0.57 4.85
N ILE A 160 -8.88 0.86 3.82
CA ILE A 160 -8.87 2.20 3.18
C ILE A 160 -10.27 2.54 2.68
N ARG A 161 -10.92 1.64 1.92
CA ARG A 161 -12.26 1.86 1.36
C ARG A 161 -13.29 2.12 2.46
N LEU A 162 -13.31 1.29 3.49
CA LEU A 162 -14.26 1.41 4.60
C LEU A 162 -14.08 2.73 5.35
N ASN A 163 -12.84 3.17 5.58
CA ASN A 163 -12.58 4.46 6.20
C ASN A 163 -13.02 5.63 5.31
N ALA A 164 -12.75 5.57 4.00
CA ALA A 164 -13.17 6.61 3.06
C ALA A 164 -14.70 6.74 2.96
N VAL A 165 -15.41 5.62 2.85
CA VAL A 165 -16.89 5.58 2.84
C VAL A 165 -17.45 6.06 4.17
N ARG A 166 -16.89 5.63 5.31
CA ARG A 166 -17.30 6.08 6.65
C ARG A 166 -17.14 7.59 6.83
N GLN A 167 -16.11 8.18 6.23
CA GLN A 167 -15.84 9.61 6.27
C GLN A 167 -16.60 10.39 5.18
N TRP A 168 -17.52 9.76 4.44
CA TRP A 168 -18.28 10.38 3.36
C TRP A 168 -17.42 11.00 2.25
N GLN A 169 -16.16 10.56 2.12
CA GLN A 169 -15.23 11.01 1.08
C GLN A 169 -15.48 10.29 -0.25
N MET A 170 -16.22 9.18 -0.22
CA MET A 170 -16.39 8.28 -1.35
C MET A 170 -17.75 7.60 -1.29
N GLU A 171 -18.39 7.43 -2.45
CA GLU A 171 -19.62 6.66 -2.56
C GLU A 171 -19.35 5.15 -2.41
N PRO A 172 -20.26 4.38 -1.80
CA PRO A 172 -20.02 2.95 -1.51
C PRO A 172 -19.60 2.12 -2.73
N HIS A 173 -20.09 2.46 -3.91
CA HIS A 173 -19.85 1.72 -5.15
C HIS A 173 -18.75 2.30 -6.04
N ALA A 174 -18.19 3.46 -5.68
CA ALA A 174 -17.10 4.04 -6.44
C ALA A 174 -15.85 3.14 -6.35
N PRO A 175 -14.98 3.17 -7.36
CA PRO A 175 -13.69 2.47 -7.32
C PRO A 175 -12.64 3.27 -6.54
N LEU A 176 -11.69 2.58 -5.90
CA LEU A 176 -10.69 3.21 -5.01
C LEU A 176 -9.78 4.24 -5.70
N TRP A 177 -9.57 4.14 -7.02
CA TRP A 177 -8.78 5.10 -7.78
C TRP A 177 -9.49 6.45 -7.98
N ASP A 178 -10.81 6.53 -7.74
CA ASP A 178 -11.55 7.79 -7.75
C ASP A 178 -11.43 8.55 -6.42
N LEU A 179 -10.84 7.93 -5.38
CA LEU A 179 -10.56 8.58 -4.13
C LEU A 179 -9.49 9.67 -4.33
N ARG A 180 -9.96 10.91 -4.51
CA ARG A 180 -9.08 12.06 -4.64
C ARG A 180 -8.45 12.36 -3.29
N MET A 181 -7.12 12.30 -3.23
CA MET A 181 -6.40 12.84 -2.09
C MET A 181 -6.74 14.34 -1.97
N ALA A 182 -7.27 14.77 -0.82
CA ALA A 182 -7.57 16.17 -0.51
C ALA A 182 -6.29 17.03 -0.32
N LEU A 183 -5.24 16.73 -1.08
CA LEU A 183 -4.03 17.51 -1.18
C LEU A 183 -4.20 18.38 -2.43
N GLY A 184 -4.88 19.52 -2.26
CA GLY A 184 -5.21 20.46 -3.34
C GLY A 184 -4.05 20.83 -4.24
#